data_AF-A0A925DXV8-F1
#
_entry.id   AF-A0A925DXV8-F1
#
_cell.length_a   1.000
_cell.length_b   1.000
_cell.length_c   1.000
_cell.angle_alpha   90.00
_cell.angle_beta   90.00
_cell.angle_gamma   90.00
#
_symmetry.space_group_name_H-M   'P 1'
#
loop_
_entity.id
_entity.type
_entity.pdbx_description
1 polymer ?
#
loop_
_entity_poly.entity_id
_entity_poly.type
_entity_poly.pdbx_seq_one_letter_code
_entity_poly.pdbx_strand_id
1 'polypeptide(L)'
;LDALGERWILDLGKENYNLPEYFTTAGTRWTYYRTRAESHNTLIFNPGKEPGQATRAKAKITKFNTSPKTAFAIADLSAAYTTDMNSVQRGIAMVDRKRIIIRDEMLAKNSADVYWFVHTEAAVKVDASGKKAILILNGKQMEATIMAPSNARFESLAASPLSGSPNPPGINPNTGITRLSIQLKNITKGEITVEFKPVSERSDYKGDFLKALSSW
;
A
#
# COMPACT_ATOMS: atom_id res chain seq x y z
N LEU A 1 7.00 -5.19 6.37
CA LEU A 1 7.94 -5.91 5.48
C LEU A 1 9.28 -5.85 6.17
N ASP A 2 9.77 -7.00 6.61
CA ASP A 2 11.02 -7.13 7.36
C ASP A 2 12.01 -7.95 6.55
N ALA A 3 13.23 -7.44 6.38
CA ALA A 3 14.30 -8.08 5.61
C ALA A 3 15.65 -7.50 6.04
N LEU A 4 16.74 -8.28 5.93
CA LEU A 4 18.09 -7.86 6.35
C LEU A 4 18.16 -7.38 7.81
N GLY A 5 17.26 -7.89 8.67
CA GLY A 5 17.15 -7.47 10.07
C GLY A 5 16.50 -6.10 10.29
N GLU A 6 15.91 -5.48 9.26
CA GLU A 6 15.26 -4.17 9.36
C GLU A 6 13.77 -4.25 8.98
N ARG A 7 12.96 -3.36 9.56
CA ARG A 7 11.56 -3.13 9.16
C ARG A 7 11.49 -2.04 8.09
N TRP A 8 11.46 -2.46 6.83
CA TRP A 8 11.42 -1.56 5.69
C TRP A 8 10.07 -0.87 5.52
N ILE A 9 8.98 -1.62 5.65
CA ILE A 9 7.62 -1.11 5.56
C ILE A 9 6.91 -1.40 6.89
N LEU A 10 6.41 -0.37 7.56
CA LEU A 10 5.74 -0.47 8.87
C LEU A 10 4.27 -0.09 8.78
N ASP A 11 3.50 -0.57 9.75
CA ASP A 11 2.20 0.01 10.07
C ASP A 11 2.41 1.06 11.18
N LEU A 12 1.75 2.21 11.08
CA LEU A 12 1.96 3.31 12.02
C LEU A 12 1.46 2.99 13.43
N GLY A 13 0.55 2.02 13.57
CA GLY A 13 -0.04 1.67 14.85
C GLY A 13 -1.00 2.74 15.36
N LYS A 14 -1.15 2.82 16.68
CA LYS A 14 -2.18 3.64 17.31
C LYS A 14 -1.98 5.14 17.10
N GLU A 15 -3.09 5.86 17.11
CA GLU A 15 -3.14 7.30 17.36
C GLU A 15 -3.07 7.60 18.87
N ASN A 16 -3.04 8.89 19.21
CA ASN A 16 -3.32 9.38 20.56
C ASN A 16 -4.72 8.95 21.05
N TYR A 17 -4.77 8.09 22.08
CA TYR A 17 -6.01 7.58 22.68
C TYR A 17 -6.82 8.65 23.43
N ASN A 18 -6.22 9.80 23.74
CA ASN A 18 -6.91 10.91 24.40
C ASN A 18 -7.70 11.80 23.42
N LEU A 19 -7.68 11.49 22.13
CA LEU A 19 -8.50 12.24 21.17
C LEU A 19 -10.00 12.02 21.42
N PRO A 20 -10.84 13.03 21.17
CA PRO A 20 -12.28 12.94 21.35
C PRO A 20 -12.87 11.69 20.68
N GLU A 21 -13.74 10.98 21.39
CA GLU A 21 -14.46 9.82 20.86
C GLU A 21 -13.58 8.75 20.20
N TYR A 22 -12.30 8.64 20.59
CA TYR A 22 -11.35 7.74 19.95
C TYR A 22 -11.88 6.30 19.88
N PHE A 23 -12.53 5.81 20.94
CA PHE A 23 -13.08 4.46 20.99
C PHE A 23 -14.52 4.34 20.44
N THR A 24 -15.14 5.44 20.02
CA THR A 24 -16.51 5.47 19.52
C THR A 24 -16.53 5.27 18.01
N THR A 25 -16.93 4.09 17.55
CA THR A 25 -16.96 3.74 16.13
C THR A 25 -18.01 4.48 15.30
N ALA A 26 -18.99 5.11 15.96
CA ALA A 26 -19.98 6.00 15.33
C ALA A 26 -19.63 7.49 15.45
N GLY A 27 -18.50 7.83 16.09
CA GLY A 27 -18.08 9.21 16.34
C GLY A 27 -16.92 9.65 15.44
N THR A 28 -16.17 10.62 15.92
CA THR A 28 -15.03 11.25 15.22
C THR A 28 -13.80 10.36 15.04
N ARG A 29 -13.80 9.12 15.57
CA ARG A 29 -12.70 8.16 15.43
C ARG A 29 -12.12 8.13 14.03
N TRP A 30 -12.96 7.96 13.00
CA TRP A 30 -12.53 7.79 11.61
C TRP A 30 -12.07 9.08 10.90
N THR A 31 -11.97 10.19 11.64
CA THR A 31 -11.37 11.43 11.16
C THR A 31 -9.87 11.50 11.46
N TYR A 32 -9.34 10.61 12.30
CA TYR A 32 -7.93 10.60 12.65
C TYR A 32 -7.11 9.81 11.63
N TYR A 33 -6.02 10.39 11.12
CA TYR A 33 -5.17 9.80 10.09
C TYR A 33 -4.89 8.31 10.35
N ARG A 34 -4.36 7.98 11.53
CA ARG A 34 -3.96 6.62 11.95
C ARG A 34 -5.09 5.60 12.11
N THR A 35 -6.34 6.01 11.89
CA THR A 35 -7.52 5.12 11.92
C THR A 35 -8.20 5.03 10.55
N ARG A 36 -7.67 5.71 9.54
CA ARG A 36 -8.18 5.76 8.18
C ARG A 36 -7.33 4.87 7.28
N ALA A 37 -7.89 4.43 6.15
CA ALA A 37 -7.16 3.60 5.19
C ALA A 37 -5.85 4.25 4.72
N GLU A 38 -5.81 5.58 4.61
CA GLU A 38 -4.63 6.35 4.16
C GLU A 38 -3.40 6.25 5.07
N SER A 39 -3.53 5.83 6.34
CA SER A 39 -2.38 5.56 7.22
C SER A 39 -1.82 4.15 7.13
N HIS A 40 -2.46 3.29 6.34
CA HIS A 40 -2.08 1.88 6.22
C HIS A 40 -1.44 1.61 4.86
N ASN A 41 -0.77 0.46 4.77
CA ASN A 41 -0.07 0.03 3.55
C ASN A 41 -1.06 -0.59 2.55
N THR A 42 -2.00 0.19 2.04
CA THR A 42 -3.17 -0.28 1.26
C THR A 42 -3.51 0.67 0.11
N LEU A 43 -4.60 0.36 -0.61
CA LEU A 43 -5.21 1.16 -1.66
C LEU A 43 -6.23 2.16 -1.08
N ILE A 44 -6.32 3.33 -1.68
CA ILE A 44 -7.32 4.35 -1.38
C ILE A 44 -7.97 4.73 -2.71
N PHE A 45 -9.29 4.73 -2.76
CA PHE A 45 -10.05 5.14 -3.95
C PHE A 45 -10.84 6.39 -3.61
N ASN A 46 -10.83 7.38 -4.52
CA ASN A 46 -11.62 8.62 -4.40
C ASN A 46 -11.60 9.23 -2.98
N PRO A 47 -10.42 9.64 -2.47
CA PRO A 47 -10.28 10.07 -1.08
C PRO A 47 -11.23 11.22 -0.73
N GLY A 48 -11.74 11.20 0.50
CA GLY A 48 -12.67 12.19 1.01
C GLY A 48 -12.83 12.07 2.52
N LYS A 49 -13.98 12.50 3.05
CA LYS A 49 -14.21 12.51 4.50
C LYS A 49 -14.39 11.13 5.12
N GLU A 50 -14.81 10.15 4.32
CA GLU A 50 -15.06 8.77 4.77
C GLU A 50 -13.77 8.05 5.19
N PRO A 51 -13.85 6.96 5.98
CA PRO A 51 -12.67 6.23 6.50
C PRO A 51 -11.75 5.63 5.43
N GLY A 52 -12.18 5.60 4.16
CA GLY A 52 -11.46 5.02 3.02
C GLY A 52 -11.70 3.51 2.82
N GLN A 53 -12.22 2.82 3.83
CA GLN A 53 -12.72 1.44 3.75
C GLN A 53 -14.00 1.29 4.57
N ALA A 54 -14.89 0.41 4.15
CA ALA A 54 -16.05 0.03 4.94
C ALA A 54 -15.62 -0.66 6.26
N THR A 55 -15.94 -0.04 7.39
CA THR A 55 -15.41 -0.40 8.73
C THR A 55 -15.84 -1.77 9.26
N ARG A 56 -16.87 -2.37 8.64
CA ARG A 56 -17.38 -3.71 8.96
C ARG A 56 -17.08 -4.75 7.88
N ALA A 57 -16.32 -4.37 6.86
CA ALA A 57 -15.98 -5.27 5.77
C ALA A 57 -15.16 -6.46 6.25
N LYS A 58 -15.33 -7.59 5.57
CA LYS A 58 -14.53 -8.79 5.77
C LYS A 58 -13.83 -9.11 4.46
N ALA A 59 -12.50 -9.04 4.46
CA ALA A 59 -11.67 -9.51 3.37
C ALA A 59 -11.27 -10.97 3.63
N LYS A 60 -11.27 -11.80 2.58
CA LYS A 60 -10.89 -13.22 2.68
C LYS A 60 -9.58 -13.46 1.96
N ILE A 61 -8.73 -14.33 2.52
CA ILE A 61 -7.66 -14.96 1.73
C ILE A 61 -8.33 -16.02 0.84
N THR A 62 -8.27 -15.81 -0.48
CA THR A 62 -8.94 -16.66 -1.47
C THR A 62 -8.05 -17.76 -2.00
N LYS A 63 -6.73 -17.53 -2.01
CA LYS A 63 -5.73 -18.51 -2.44
C LYS A 63 -4.42 -18.25 -1.72
N PHE A 64 -3.69 -19.31 -1.40
CA PHE A 64 -2.32 -19.23 -0.92
C PHE A 64 -1.57 -20.51 -1.26
N ASN A 65 -0.26 -20.42 -1.36
CA ASN A 65 0.61 -21.59 -1.51
C ASN A 65 2.00 -21.31 -0.92
N THR A 66 2.72 -22.36 -0.57
CA THR A 66 4.12 -22.28 -0.15
C THR A 66 4.92 -23.46 -0.70
N SER A 67 6.11 -23.17 -1.18
CA SER A 67 7.15 -24.09 -1.65
C SER A 67 8.51 -23.60 -1.14
N PRO A 68 9.61 -24.36 -1.25
CA PRO A 68 10.92 -23.87 -0.81
C PRO A 68 11.32 -22.52 -1.43
N LYS A 69 11.02 -22.30 -2.72
CA LYS A 69 11.41 -21.09 -3.46
C LYS A 69 10.35 -19.99 -3.44
N THR A 70 9.07 -20.34 -3.36
CA THR A 70 7.97 -19.37 -3.51
C THR A 70 6.95 -19.50 -2.39
N ALA A 71 6.38 -18.39 -1.95
CA ALA A 71 5.13 -18.41 -1.19
C ALA A 71 4.27 -17.23 -1.60
N PHE A 72 2.95 -17.40 -1.64
CA PHE A 72 2.06 -16.29 -1.95
C PHE A 72 0.72 -16.43 -1.22
N ALA A 73 0.02 -15.32 -1.12
CA ALA A 73 -1.39 -15.26 -0.74
C ALA A 73 -2.11 -14.19 -1.55
N ILE A 74 -3.39 -14.42 -1.82
CA ILE A 74 -4.29 -13.48 -2.49
C ILE A 74 -5.43 -13.17 -1.53
N ALA A 75 -5.65 -11.88 -1.28
CA ALA A 75 -6.78 -11.37 -0.53
C ALA A 75 -7.80 -10.74 -1.48
N ASP A 76 -9.07 -11.06 -1.30
CA ASP A 76 -10.18 -10.31 -1.88
C ASP A 76 -10.59 -9.19 -0.91
N LEU A 77 -10.35 -7.95 -1.33
CA LEU A 77 -10.61 -6.73 -0.58
C LEU A 77 -11.92 -6.05 -1.02
N SER A 78 -12.67 -6.62 -1.97
CA SER A 78 -13.79 -5.94 -2.64
C SER A 78 -14.86 -5.45 -1.66
N ALA A 79 -15.13 -6.23 -0.60
CA ALA A 79 -16.09 -5.85 0.44
C ALA A 79 -15.73 -4.55 1.20
N ALA A 80 -14.46 -4.15 1.20
CA ALA A 80 -13.99 -2.92 1.85
C ALA A 80 -14.18 -1.67 0.98
N TYR A 81 -14.36 -1.83 -0.33
CA TYR A 81 -14.37 -0.73 -1.30
C TYR A 81 -15.64 -0.70 -2.15
N THR A 82 -16.77 -1.17 -1.59
CA THR A 82 -18.03 -1.30 -2.33
C THR A 82 -18.61 0.02 -2.81
N THR A 83 -18.16 1.17 -2.30
CA THR A 83 -18.59 2.48 -2.80
C THR A 83 -18.14 2.70 -4.25
N ASP A 84 -16.85 2.50 -4.51
CA ASP A 84 -16.22 2.88 -5.79
C ASP A 84 -15.88 1.68 -6.69
N MET A 85 -15.76 0.49 -6.10
CA MET A 85 -15.15 -0.66 -6.76
C MET A 85 -16.12 -1.86 -6.87
N ASN A 86 -16.05 -2.54 -8.01
CA ASN A 86 -16.69 -3.84 -8.24
C ASN A 86 -15.80 -4.99 -7.76
N SER A 87 -14.48 -4.85 -7.94
CA SER A 87 -13.50 -5.85 -7.50
C SER A 87 -12.20 -5.16 -7.10
N VAL A 88 -11.61 -5.62 -6.00
CA VAL A 88 -10.26 -5.25 -5.56
C VAL A 88 -9.60 -6.49 -4.98
N GLN A 89 -8.49 -6.91 -5.57
CA GLN A 89 -7.71 -8.04 -5.10
C GLN A 89 -6.25 -7.64 -4.91
N ARG A 90 -5.64 -8.16 -3.85
CA ARG A 90 -4.21 -8.00 -3.56
C ARG A 90 -3.53 -9.35 -3.46
N GLY A 91 -2.57 -9.60 -4.33
CA GLY A 91 -1.61 -10.68 -4.19
C GLY A 91 -0.31 -10.18 -3.58
N ILE A 92 0.24 -10.95 -2.65
CA ILE A 92 1.61 -10.77 -2.17
C ILE A 92 2.35 -12.09 -2.37
N ALA A 93 3.47 -12.06 -3.06
CA ALA A 93 4.33 -13.20 -3.31
C ALA A 93 5.76 -12.95 -2.82
N MET A 94 6.35 -13.93 -2.17
CA MET A 94 7.77 -14.00 -1.86
C MET A 94 8.44 -14.95 -2.82
N VAL A 95 9.43 -14.46 -3.56
CA VAL A 95 10.13 -15.21 -4.63
C VAL A 95 11.60 -15.39 -4.26
N ASP A 96 12.09 -16.62 -4.40
CA ASP A 96 13.42 -17.11 -4.02
C ASP A 96 13.85 -16.71 -2.60
N ARG A 97 12.88 -16.39 -1.72
CA ARG A 97 13.09 -15.84 -0.38
C ARG A 97 13.92 -14.55 -0.35
N LYS A 98 13.98 -13.84 -1.48
CA LYS A 98 14.86 -12.68 -1.70
C LYS A 98 14.11 -11.41 -2.08
N ARG A 99 12.90 -11.55 -2.61
CA ARG A 99 12.08 -10.42 -3.07
C ARG A 99 10.62 -10.63 -2.78
N ILE A 100 9.90 -9.52 -2.65
CA ILE A 100 8.46 -9.48 -2.49
C ILE A 100 7.86 -8.82 -3.73
N ILE A 101 6.83 -9.45 -4.31
CA ILE A 101 5.99 -8.86 -5.35
C ILE A 101 4.63 -8.58 -4.73
N ILE A 102 4.21 -7.33 -4.78
CA ILE A 102 2.85 -6.90 -4.43
C ILE A 102 2.14 -6.59 -5.73
N ARG A 103 1.00 -7.24 -5.97
CA ARG A 103 0.16 -7.01 -7.14
C ARG A 103 -1.25 -6.71 -6.70
N ASP A 104 -1.75 -5.56 -7.09
CA ASP A 104 -3.12 -5.14 -6.92
C ASP A 104 -3.83 -5.19 -8.27
N GLU A 105 -5.03 -5.75 -8.30
CA GLU A 105 -5.93 -5.72 -9.46
C GLU A 105 -7.27 -5.15 -9.05
N MET A 106 -7.80 -4.27 -9.88
CA MET A 106 -9.04 -3.59 -9.54
C MET A 106 -9.92 -3.27 -10.74
N LEU A 107 -11.22 -3.29 -10.48
CA LEU A 107 -12.28 -2.95 -11.42
C LEU A 107 -13.21 -1.93 -10.75
N ALA A 108 -13.22 -0.71 -11.25
CA ALA A 108 -14.07 0.35 -10.74
C ALA A 108 -15.53 0.17 -11.21
N LYS A 109 -16.47 0.75 -10.44
CA LYS A 109 -17.88 0.83 -10.85
C LYS A 109 -18.08 1.81 -12.00
N ASN A 110 -17.38 2.94 -11.91
CA ASN A 110 -17.29 3.97 -12.93
C ASN A 110 -15.80 4.22 -13.21
N SER A 111 -15.35 5.47 -13.18
CA SER A 111 -13.94 5.84 -13.06
C SER A 111 -13.58 6.15 -11.61
N ALA A 112 -12.39 5.76 -11.16
CA ALA A 112 -11.88 6.11 -9.85
C ALA A 112 -10.43 6.62 -9.92
N ASP A 113 -10.09 7.56 -9.05
CA ASP A 113 -8.70 7.86 -8.73
C ASP A 113 -8.25 6.88 -7.66
N VAL A 114 -7.09 6.26 -7.86
CA VAL A 114 -6.49 5.29 -6.94
C VAL A 114 -5.16 5.81 -6.43
N TYR A 115 -4.94 5.58 -5.14
CA TYR A 115 -3.67 5.79 -4.48
C TYR A 115 -3.21 4.46 -3.88
N TRP A 116 -1.95 4.12 -4.07
CA TRP A 116 -1.29 2.99 -3.45
C TRP A 116 -0.26 3.51 -2.45
N PHE A 117 -0.33 3.08 -1.20
CA PHE A 117 0.59 3.57 -0.15
C PHE A 117 1.37 2.45 0.51
N VAL A 118 2.62 2.78 0.83
CA VAL A 118 3.40 2.12 1.89
C VAL A 118 4.11 3.16 2.75
N HIS A 119 4.32 2.85 4.02
CA HIS A 119 4.93 3.73 5.02
C HIS A 119 6.27 3.18 5.50
N THR A 120 7.26 4.06 5.62
CA THR A 120 8.63 3.71 5.99
C THR A 120 9.28 4.81 6.85
N GLU A 121 10.15 4.40 7.77
CA GLU A 121 11.09 5.30 8.47
C GLU A 121 12.38 5.51 7.66
N ALA A 122 12.58 4.75 6.58
CA ALA A 122 13.74 4.87 5.73
C ALA A 122 13.77 6.22 5.00
N ALA A 123 14.98 6.73 4.75
CA ALA A 123 15.15 7.81 3.79
C ALA A 123 14.86 7.27 2.38
N VAL A 124 13.98 7.95 1.64
CA VAL A 124 13.54 7.51 0.31
C VAL A 124 14.10 8.41 -0.78
N LYS A 125 14.76 7.80 -1.76
CA LYS A 125 15.22 8.48 -2.98
C LYS A 125 14.50 7.89 -4.19
N VAL A 126 13.62 8.66 -4.79
CA VAL A 126 12.95 8.30 -6.04
C VAL A 126 13.83 8.72 -7.22
N ASP A 127 13.98 7.85 -8.21
CA ASP A 127 14.79 8.14 -9.40
C ASP A 127 14.11 9.18 -10.32
N ALA A 128 14.85 9.73 -11.28
CA ALA A 128 14.31 10.75 -12.19
C ALA A 128 13.12 10.24 -13.02
N SER A 129 13.05 8.93 -13.29
CA SER A 129 11.91 8.33 -13.97
C SER A 129 10.70 8.10 -13.06
N GLY A 130 10.86 8.17 -11.73
CA GLY A 130 9.83 7.78 -10.78
C GLY A 130 9.49 6.29 -10.78
N LYS A 131 10.24 5.44 -11.49
CA LYS A 131 9.97 3.98 -11.55
C LYS A 131 10.62 3.21 -10.42
N LYS A 132 11.67 3.78 -9.84
CA LYS A 132 12.44 3.16 -8.77
C LYS A 132 12.51 4.08 -7.57
N ALA A 133 12.42 3.49 -6.39
CA ALA A 133 12.72 4.16 -5.13
C ALA A 133 13.74 3.33 -4.36
N ILE A 134 14.81 3.98 -3.90
CA ILE A 134 15.78 3.38 -2.98
C ILE A 134 15.43 3.84 -1.57
N LEU A 135 15.09 2.88 -0.72
CA LEU A 135 14.88 3.05 0.71
C LEU A 135 16.21 2.78 1.41
N ILE A 136 16.64 3.70 2.28
CA ILE A 136 17.90 3.63 3.01
C ILE A 136 17.61 3.65 4.51
N LEU A 137 18.02 2.60 5.21
CA LEU A 137 17.81 2.45 6.66
C LEU A 137 19.03 1.77 7.28
N ASN A 138 19.62 2.39 8.31
CA ASN A 138 20.80 1.86 9.03
C ASN A 138 21.95 1.41 8.11
N GLY A 139 22.23 2.17 7.05
CA GLY A 139 23.28 1.88 6.06
C GLY A 139 22.94 0.76 5.05
N LYS A 140 21.80 0.07 5.21
CA LYS A 140 21.29 -0.94 4.28
C LYS A 140 20.40 -0.29 3.23
N GLN A 141 20.15 -1.00 2.12
CA GLN A 141 19.30 -0.50 1.03
C GLN A 141 18.32 -1.55 0.50
N MET A 142 17.09 -1.09 0.27
CA MET A 142 16.01 -1.84 -0.38
C MET A 142 15.56 -1.05 -1.62
N GLU A 143 15.46 -1.72 -2.75
CA GLU A 143 14.88 -1.17 -3.99
C GLU A 143 13.39 -1.52 -4.05
N ALA A 144 12.55 -0.52 -4.28
CA ALA A 144 11.18 -0.68 -4.74
C ALA A 144 11.11 -0.31 -6.23
N THR A 145 10.52 -1.19 -7.06
CA THR A 145 10.39 -0.97 -8.50
C THR A 145 8.93 -1.15 -8.94
N ILE A 146 8.40 -0.19 -9.69
CA ILE A 146 7.10 -0.32 -10.35
C ILE A 146 7.26 -1.21 -11.59
N MET A 147 6.66 -2.38 -11.54
CA MET A 147 6.62 -3.33 -12.66
C MET A 147 5.43 -3.08 -13.59
N ALA A 148 4.31 -2.62 -13.04
CA ALA A 148 3.13 -2.22 -13.79
C ALA A 148 2.29 -1.19 -13.00
N PRO A 149 1.56 -0.29 -13.67
CA PRO A 149 1.56 -0.06 -15.12
C PRO A 149 2.78 0.77 -15.55
N SER A 150 3.09 0.79 -16.85
CA SER A 150 4.29 1.46 -17.39
C SER A 150 4.26 2.99 -17.26
N ASN A 151 3.11 3.61 -17.02
CA ASN A 151 2.96 5.05 -16.80
C ASN A 151 2.97 5.48 -15.33
N ALA A 152 2.83 4.54 -14.38
CA ALA A 152 2.83 4.86 -12.95
C ALA A 152 4.18 5.42 -12.47
N ARG A 153 4.16 6.32 -11.49
CA ARG A 153 5.37 6.84 -10.86
C ARG A 153 5.22 6.85 -9.35
N PHE A 154 6.34 6.67 -8.66
CA PHE A 154 6.47 6.86 -7.24
C PHE A 154 6.53 8.34 -6.90
N GLU A 155 5.92 8.68 -5.79
CA GLU A 155 6.12 9.93 -5.07
C GLU A 155 6.53 9.60 -3.64
N SER A 156 7.42 10.42 -3.08
CA SER A 156 7.86 10.32 -1.68
C SER A 156 7.33 11.53 -0.93
N LEU A 157 6.36 11.29 -0.04
CA LEU A 157 5.62 12.34 0.65
C LEU A 157 5.66 12.12 2.17
N ALA A 158 5.37 13.16 2.95
CA ALA A 158 5.12 12.99 4.38
C ALA A 158 3.88 12.12 4.62
N ALA A 159 3.87 11.36 5.71
CA ALA A 159 2.71 10.59 6.15
C ALA A 159 1.65 11.50 6.79
N SER A 160 0.92 12.23 5.95
CA SER A 160 -0.14 13.16 6.35
C SER A 160 -1.45 12.89 5.61
N PRO A 161 -2.60 13.37 6.12
CA PRO A 161 -3.89 13.27 5.44
C PRO A 161 -3.81 13.76 3.99
N LEU A 162 -4.50 13.06 3.09
CA LEU A 162 -4.66 13.51 1.70
C LEU A 162 -5.49 14.80 1.64
N SER A 163 -5.41 15.49 0.50
CA SER A 163 -6.29 16.62 0.22
C SER A 163 -7.76 16.17 0.31
N GLY A 164 -8.55 16.84 1.14
CA GLY A 164 -9.96 16.52 1.38
C GLY A 164 -10.21 15.50 2.50
N SER A 165 -9.17 14.81 2.99
CA SER A 165 -9.26 14.00 4.21
C SER A 165 -9.38 14.91 5.45
N PRO A 166 -10.06 14.46 6.52
CA PRO A 166 -10.10 15.19 7.79
C PRO A 166 -8.70 15.32 8.39
N ASN A 167 -8.43 16.47 9.03
CA ASN A 167 -7.18 16.75 9.73
C ASN A 167 -7.47 17.49 11.06
N PRO A 168 -8.12 16.83 12.03
CA PRO A 168 -8.45 17.45 13.30
C PRO A 168 -7.18 17.74 14.13
N PRO A 169 -7.21 18.72 15.04
CA PRO A 169 -6.06 19.06 15.87
C PRO A 169 -5.70 17.92 16.83
N GLY A 170 -4.42 17.84 17.19
CA GLY A 170 -3.91 16.89 18.20
C GLY A 170 -3.60 15.48 17.68
N ILE A 171 -3.79 15.21 16.38
CA ILE A 171 -3.33 13.96 15.76
C ILE A 171 -1.81 13.90 15.70
N ASN A 172 -1.25 12.68 15.68
CA ASN A 172 0.19 12.48 15.55
C ASN A 172 0.69 13.06 14.21
N PRO A 173 1.73 13.90 14.21
CA PRO A 173 2.28 14.50 12.99
C PRO A 173 3.03 13.49 12.10
N ASN A 174 3.26 12.27 12.59
CA ASN A 174 4.03 11.20 11.93
C ASN A 174 5.42 11.67 11.48
N THR A 175 6.06 12.53 12.27
CA THR A 175 7.39 13.05 11.99
C THR A 175 8.39 11.91 11.79
N GLY A 176 9.18 11.99 10.72
CA GLY A 176 10.16 10.95 10.36
C GLY A 176 9.59 9.80 9.52
N ILE A 177 8.28 9.76 9.28
CA ILE A 177 7.66 8.76 8.42
C ILE A 177 7.50 9.30 7.00
N THR A 178 8.02 8.55 6.04
CA THR A 178 7.78 8.74 4.62
C THR A 178 6.70 7.80 4.13
N ARG A 179 5.76 8.33 3.34
CA ARG A 179 4.80 7.59 2.54
C ARG A 179 5.31 7.52 1.11
N LEU A 180 5.64 6.33 0.64
CA LEU A 180 5.89 6.07 -0.78
C LEU A 180 4.55 5.79 -1.45
N SER A 181 4.21 6.56 -2.47
CA SER A 181 2.89 6.52 -3.09
C SER A 181 2.93 6.34 -4.60
N ILE A 182 1.90 5.72 -5.16
CA ILE A 182 1.58 5.74 -6.59
C ILE A 182 0.16 6.31 -6.72
N GLN A 183 -0.06 7.20 -7.67
CA GLN A 183 -1.39 7.69 -8.04
C GLN A 183 -1.71 7.32 -9.50
N LEU A 184 -2.89 6.73 -9.74
CA LEU A 184 -3.47 6.63 -11.07
C LEU A 184 -4.82 7.33 -11.07
N LYS A 185 -5.13 8.04 -12.16
CA LYS A 185 -6.36 8.82 -12.29
C LYS A 185 -7.32 8.18 -13.27
N ASN A 186 -8.62 8.35 -13.00
CA ASN A 186 -9.71 7.93 -13.89
C ASN A 186 -9.63 6.47 -14.35
N ILE A 187 -9.24 5.55 -13.47
CA ILE A 187 -9.16 4.14 -13.82
C ILE A 187 -10.57 3.52 -13.86
N THR A 188 -10.87 2.76 -14.91
CA THR A 188 -12.06 1.89 -14.98
C THR A 188 -11.67 0.45 -14.66
N LYS A 189 -10.49 0.03 -15.11
CA LYS A 189 -9.80 -1.21 -14.75
C LYS A 189 -8.32 -0.89 -14.58
N GLY A 190 -7.67 -1.47 -13.58
CA GLY A 190 -6.27 -1.17 -13.30
C GLY A 190 -5.54 -2.32 -12.63
N GLU A 191 -4.22 -2.29 -12.77
CA GLU A 191 -3.29 -3.11 -12.01
C GLU A 191 -2.20 -2.20 -11.46
N ILE A 192 -1.63 -2.55 -10.31
CA ILE A 192 -0.39 -1.97 -9.79
C ILE A 192 0.48 -3.14 -9.34
N THR A 193 1.69 -3.26 -9.87
CA THR A 193 2.65 -4.30 -9.44
C THR A 193 3.94 -3.63 -8.99
N VAL A 194 4.35 -3.89 -7.76
CA VAL A 194 5.58 -3.36 -7.16
C VAL A 194 6.45 -4.50 -6.66
N GLU A 195 7.71 -4.51 -7.06
CA GLU A 195 8.75 -5.39 -6.51
C GLU A 195 9.52 -4.67 -5.41
N PHE A 196 9.75 -5.36 -4.28
CA PHE A 196 10.70 -4.99 -3.24
C PHE A 196 11.83 -6.03 -3.18
N LYS A 197 13.09 -5.59 -3.20
CA LYS A 197 14.25 -6.47 -3.01
C LYS A 197 15.46 -5.71 -2.44
N PRO A 198 16.35 -6.38 -1.69
CA PRO A 198 17.67 -5.84 -1.38
C PRO A 198 18.38 -5.35 -2.64
N VAL A 199 19.09 -4.23 -2.59
CA VAL A 199 19.84 -3.69 -3.74
C VAL A 199 20.92 -4.67 -4.24
N SER A 200 21.42 -5.55 -3.37
CA SER A 200 22.35 -6.62 -3.74
C SER A 200 21.75 -7.68 -4.66
N GLU A 201 20.42 -7.77 -4.78
CA GLU A 201 19.73 -8.74 -5.63
C GLU A 201 19.50 -8.18 -7.04
N ARG A 202 19.70 -9.02 -8.06
CA ARG A 202 19.55 -8.62 -9.47
C ARG A 202 18.09 -8.28 -9.83
N SER A 203 17.95 -7.29 -10.72
CA SER A 203 16.68 -6.74 -11.21
C SER A 203 16.26 -7.40 -12.53
N ASP A 204 16.00 -8.70 -12.50
CA ASP A 204 15.74 -9.53 -13.67
C ASP A 204 14.48 -10.41 -13.54
N TYR A 205 13.64 -10.18 -12.53
CA TYR A 205 12.44 -10.98 -12.33
C TYR A 205 11.45 -10.80 -13.47
N LYS A 206 11.16 -11.90 -14.17
CA LYS A 206 10.19 -12.01 -15.27
C LYS A 206 9.22 -13.19 -15.05
N GLY A 207 9.04 -13.61 -13.81
CA GLY A 207 8.31 -14.83 -13.45
C GLY A 207 6.79 -14.64 -13.37
N ASP A 208 6.11 -15.72 -12.97
CA ASP A 208 4.65 -15.83 -13.01
C ASP A 208 3.90 -14.82 -12.15
N PHE A 209 4.50 -14.32 -11.07
CA PHE A 209 3.89 -13.28 -10.22
C PHE A 209 3.80 -11.89 -10.88
N LEU A 210 4.21 -11.73 -12.14
CA LEU A 210 3.86 -10.54 -12.95
C LEU A 210 2.59 -10.74 -13.79
N LYS A 211 2.08 -11.97 -13.89
CA LYS A 211 0.81 -12.29 -14.56
C LYS A 211 -0.36 -11.95 -13.65
N ALA A 212 -1.57 -12.05 -14.22
CA ALA A 212 -2.80 -11.79 -13.49
C ALA A 212 -2.93 -12.67 -12.23
N LEU A 213 -3.57 -12.15 -11.17
CA LEU A 213 -3.77 -12.86 -9.90
C LEU A 213 -4.54 -14.17 -10.09
N SER A 214 -5.40 -14.26 -11.10
CA SER A 214 -6.09 -15.51 -11.49
C SER A 214 -5.14 -16.62 -11.96
N SER A 215 -3.92 -16.27 -12.35
CA SER A 215 -2.86 -17.18 -12.83
C SER A 215 -1.77 -17.46 -11.80
N TRP A 216 -1.84 -16.84 -10.61
CA TRP A 216 -0.92 -17.10 -9.50
C TRP A 216 -1.21 -18.45 -8.84
#